data_AF-A0A973HAE4-F1
#
_entry.id   AF-A0A973HAE4-F1
#
_cell.length_a   1.000
_cell.length_b   1.000
_cell.length_c   1.000
_cell.angle_alpha   90.00
_cell.angle_beta   90.00
_cell.angle_gamma   90.00
#
_symmetry.space_group_name_H-M   'P 1'
#
loop_
_entity.id
_entity.type
_entity.pdbx_description
1 polymer ?
#
loop_
_entity_poly.entity_id
_entity_poly.type
_entity_poly.pdbx_seq_one_letter_code
_entity_poly.pdbx_strand_id
1 'polypeptide(L)'
;LALWHDEQWQVALVSALFGLGVGLAFASMANLIVGSVPADQTGAATGMNANIRTIGGSIGAAVTSVLVTGHLQPSGLPYESGYTHGFTLLALLLLGAALAALLVPVGRAVRRVTVDTPARPETVSTRG
;
A
#
# COMPACT_ATOMS: atom_id res chain seq x y z
N LEU A 1 -2.99 0.99 -19.89
CA LEU A 1 -1.59 1.43 -20.01
C LEU A 1 -0.71 0.40 -20.72
N ALA A 2 -0.60 -0.85 -20.26
CA ALA A 2 0.22 -1.83 -21.01
C ALA A 2 -0.36 -2.25 -22.38
N LEU A 3 -1.70 -2.24 -22.52
CA LEU A 3 -2.40 -2.66 -23.74
C LEU A 3 -3.05 -1.52 -24.52
N TRP A 4 -3.32 -0.40 -23.85
CA TRP A 4 -3.97 0.80 -24.41
C TRP A 4 -3.42 2.02 -23.67
N HIS A 5 -2.77 2.91 -24.42
CA HIS A 5 -2.21 4.19 -23.93
C HIS A 5 -2.13 5.27 -25.03
N ASP A 6 -2.78 5.06 -26.18
CA ASP A 6 -2.69 5.97 -27.33
C ASP A 6 -3.39 7.32 -27.07
N GLU A 7 -4.40 7.31 -26.20
CA GLU A 7 -5.24 8.47 -25.93
C GLU A 7 -5.04 9.01 -24.50
N GLN A 8 -4.88 10.33 -24.37
CA GLN A 8 -4.56 10.98 -23.10
C GLN A 8 -5.60 10.71 -22.00
N TRP A 9 -6.88 10.56 -22.37
CA TRP A 9 -7.95 10.28 -21.42
C TRP A 9 -7.82 8.91 -20.77
N GLN A 10 -7.23 7.92 -21.45
CA GLN A 10 -7.02 6.57 -20.90
C GLN A 10 -6.02 6.63 -19.75
N VAL A 11 -4.95 7.41 -19.92
CA VAL A 11 -3.95 7.63 -18.88
C VAL A 11 -4.57 8.35 -17.69
N ALA A 12 -5.37 9.39 -17.93
CA ALA A 12 -6.05 10.15 -16.89
C ALA A 12 -7.01 9.25 -16.08
N LEU A 13 -7.83 8.44 -16.75
CA LEU A 13 -8.78 7.54 -16.12
C LEU A 13 -8.09 6.45 -15.29
N VAL A 14 -7.04 5.81 -15.84
CA VAL A 14 -6.27 4.80 -15.10
C VAL A 14 -5.57 5.42 -13.89
N SER A 15 -5.02 6.64 -14.03
CA SER A 15 -4.37 7.35 -12.91
C SER A 15 -5.37 7.72 -11.81
N ALA A 16 -6.59 8.12 -12.17
CA ALA A 16 -7.65 8.42 -11.22
C ALA A 16 -8.07 7.16 -10.44
N LEU A 17 -8.31 6.05 -11.14
CA LEU A 17 -8.61 4.75 -10.54
C LEU A 17 -7.49 4.26 -9.62
N PHE A 18 -6.25 4.41 -10.05
CA PHE A 18 -5.08 4.08 -9.24
C PHE A 18 -5.03 4.92 -7.97
N GLY A 19 -5.19 6.25 -8.08
CA GLY A 19 -5.20 7.16 -6.93
C GLY A 19 -6.30 6.83 -5.92
N LEU A 20 -7.52 6.53 -6.41
CA LEU A 20 -8.63 6.08 -5.56
C LEU A 20 -8.29 4.78 -4.83
N GLY A 21 -7.77 3.78 -5.54
CA GLY A 21 -7.36 2.51 -4.97
C GLY A 21 -6.29 2.66 -3.89
N VAL A 22 -5.26 3.48 -4.14
CA VAL A 22 -4.21 3.78 -3.17
C VAL A 22 -4.78 4.47 -1.93
N GLY A 23 -5.68 5.44 -2.09
CA GLY A 23 -6.34 6.12 -0.97
C GLY A 23 -7.13 5.16 -0.07
N LEU A 24 -7.95 4.29 -0.68
CA LEU A 24 -8.69 3.26 0.05
C LEU A 24 -7.76 2.27 0.78
N ALA A 25 -6.69 1.84 0.12
CA ALA A 25 -5.69 0.98 0.73
C ALA A 25 -5.00 1.64 1.93
N PHE A 26 -4.69 2.94 1.85
CA PHE A 26 -4.06 3.68 2.96
C PHE A 26 -5.01 3.86 4.14
N ALA A 27 -6.29 4.13 3.88
CA ALA A 27 -7.30 4.19 4.94
C ALA A 27 -7.44 2.84 5.65
N SER A 28 -7.51 1.74 4.89
CA SER A 28 -7.51 0.38 5.46
C SER A 28 -6.21 0.08 6.23
N MET A 29 -5.07 0.50 5.68
CA MET A 29 -3.73 0.58 6.30
C MET A 29 -3.80 1.06 7.75
N ALA A 30 -4.20 2.32 7.89
CA ALA A 30 -4.24 3.02 9.16
C ALA A 30 -5.14 2.31 10.18
N ASN A 31 -6.33 1.90 9.76
CA ASN A 31 -7.28 1.20 10.64
C ASN A 31 -6.70 -0.13 11.16
N LEU A 32 -6.02 -0.90 10.31
CA LEU A 32 -5.38 -2.14 10.70
C LEU A 32 -4.21 -1.92 11.66
N ILE A 33 -3.37 -0.91 11.42
CA ILE A 33 -2.23 -0.60 12.30
C ILE A 33 -2.75 -0.24 13.69
N VAL A 34 -3.68 0.73 13.78
CA VAL A 34 -4.26 1.17 15.06
C VAL A 34 -4.95 0.01 15.80
N GLY A 35 -5.62 -0.90 15.07
CA GLY A 35 -6.30 -2.04 15.67
C GLY A 35 -5.41 -3.25 16.01
N SER A 36 -4.15 -3.29 15.55
CA SER A 36 -3.29 -4.48 15.68
C SER A 36 -2.16 -4.35 16.70
N VAL A 37 -1.82 -3.13 17.11
CA VAL A 37 -0.78 -2.85 18.11
C VAL A 37 -1.34 -2.05 19.30
N PRO A 38 -0.72 -2.16 20.50
CA PRO A 38 -1.03 -1.29 21.64
C PRO A 38 -0.93 0.20 21.28
N ALA A 39 -1.77 1.04 21.91
CA ALA A 39 -1.90 2.46 21.57
C ALA A 39 -0.59 3.25 21.70
N ASP A 40 0.26 2.88 22.66
CA ASP A 40 1.60 3.43 22.88
C ASP A 40 2.60 3.07 21.76
N GLN A 41 2.33 2.02 20.99
CA GLN A 41 3.20 1.52 19.91
C GLN A 41 2.69 1.86 18.50
N THR A 42 1.48 2.41 18.37
CA THR A 42 0.87 2.82 17.08
C THR A 42 1.76 3.77 16.29
N GLY A 43 2.44 4.70 16.96
CA GLY A 43 3.37 5.63 16.31
C GLY A 43 4.57 4.91 15.68
N ALA A 44 5.18 3.98 16.41
CA ALA A 44 6.28 3.17 15.92
C ALA A 44 5.83 2.26 14.76
N ALA A 45 4.67 1.61 14.88
CA ALA A 45 4.11 0.75 13.83
C ALA A 45 3.77 1.52 12.54
N THR A 46 3.17 2.71 12.68
CA THR A 46 2.88 3.60 11.55
C THR A 46 4.16 4.09 10.89
N GLY A 47 5.17 4.48 11.69
CA GLY A 47 6.49 4.88 11.19
C GLY A 47 7.19 3.76 10.42
N MET A 48 7.16 2.52 10.92
CA MET A 48 7.69 1.36 10.20
C MET A 48 6.98 1.13 8.87
N ASN A 49 5.64 1.23 8.83
CA ASN A 49 4.88 1.12 7.58
C ASN A 49 5.28 2.20 6.57
N ALA A 50 5.38 3.46 7.03
CA ALA A 50 5.82 4.56 6.18
C ALA A 50 7.24 4.34 5.64
N ASN A 51 8.16 3.84 6.46
CA ASN A 51 9.53 3.52 6.04
C ASN A 51 9.55 2.42 4.97
N ILE A 52 8.84 1.32 5.19
CA ILE A 52 8.73 0.23 4.21
C ILE A 52 8.17 0.75 2.88
N ARG A 53 7.14 1.60 2.94
CA ARG A 53 6.55 2.21 1.74
C ARG A 53 7.56 3.09 1.00
N THR A 54 8.32 3.91 1.71
CA THR A 54 9.34 4.78 1.12
C THR A 54 10.45 3.97 0.46
N ILE A 55 10.93 2.91 1.12
CA ILE A 55 11.92 1.98 0.57
C ILE A 55 11.37 1.29 -0.70
N GLY A 56 10.16 0.76 -0.64
CA GLY A 56 9.52 0.15 -1.81
C GLY A 56 9.34 1.15 -2.95
N GLY A 57 8.94 2.39 -2.62
CA GLY A 57 8.77 3.48 -3.59
C GLY A 57 10.08 3.87 -4.28
N SER A 58 11.19 3.97 -3.54
CA SER A 58 12.49 4.30 -4.13
C SER A 58 13.01 3.17 -5.04
N ILE A 59 12.86 1.92 -4.63
CA ILE A 59 13.20 0.75 -5.45
C ILE A 59 12.35 0.73 -6.72
N GLY A 60 11.03 0.91 -6.60
CA GLY A 60 10.11 0.93 -7.74
C GLY A 60 10.42 2.06 -8.72
N ALA A 61 10.73 3.26 -8.21
CA ALA A 61 11.12 4.40 -9.02
C ALA A 61 12.44 4.13 -9.77
N ALA A 62 13.44 3.54 -9.11
CA ALA A 62 14.71 3.19 -9.73
C ALA A 62 14.53 2.16 -10.86
N VAL A 63 13.79 1.08 -10.60
CA VAL A 63 13.52 0.02 -11.60
C VAL A 63 12.76 0.59 -12.79
N THR A 64 11.71 1.39 -12.54
CA THR A 64 10.91 2.00 -13.62
C THR A 64 11.77 2.96 -14.46
N SER A 65 12.62 3.75 -13.81
CA SER A 65 13.55 4.66 -14.50
C SER A 65 14.50 3.90 -15.43
N VAL A 66 15.11 2.81 -14.95
CA VAL A 66 16.00 1.97 -15.77
C VAL A 66 15.26 1.32 -16.94
N LEU A 67 14.02 0.86 -16.74
CA LEU A 67 13.25 0.25 -17.83
C LEU A 67 12.89 1.25 -18.93
N VAL A 68 12.52 2.47 -18.55
CA VAL A 68 12.18 3.54 -19.49
C VAL A 68 13.43 4.06 -20.19
N THR A 69 14.50 4.33 -19.44
CA THR A 69 15.69 5.03 -19.95
C THR A 69 16.83 4.11 -20.39
N GLY A 70 16.72 2.80 -20.16
CA GLY A 70 17.80 1.84 -20.44
C GLY A 70 18.12 1.68 -21.92
N HIS A 71 17.20 2.04 -22.81
CA HIS A 71 17.42 2.09 -24.25
C HIS A 71 16.84 3.38 -24.81
N LEU A 72 17.71 4.26 -25.30
CA LEU A 72 17.35 5.54 -25.88
C LEU A 72 17.43 5.50 -27.40
N GLN A 73 16.53 6.23 -28.03
CA GLN A 73 16.57 6.55 -29.46
C GLN A 73 17.79 7.44 -29.76
N PRO A 74 18.22 7.55 -31.03
CA PRO A 74 19.28 8.49 -31.43
C PRO A 74 18.98 9.95 -31.06
N SER A 75 17.70 10.30 -30.91
CA SER A 75 17.24 11.62 -30.43
C SER A 75 17.49 11.87 -28.93
N GLY A 76 17.92 10.86 -28.17
CA GLY A 76 18.08 10.90 -26.71
C GLY A 76 16.80 10.60 -25.93
N LEU A 77 15.67 10.35 -26.61
CA LEU A 77 14.40 10.02 -25.97
C LEU A 77 14.24 8.50 -25.75
N PRO A 78 13.58 8.06 -24.67
CA PRO A 78 13.20 6.67 -24.47
C PRO A 78 12.42 6.07 -25.65
N TYR A 79 12.65 4.80 -25.98
CA TYR A 79 11.75 4.06 -26.86
C TYR A 79 10.40 3.79 -26.18
N GLU A 80 9.32 3.75 -26.96
CA GLU A 80 7.97 3.40 -26.48
C GLU A 80 7.95 2.05 -25.75
N SER A 81 8.71 1.07 -26.24
CA SER A 81 8.85 -0.26 -25.61
C SER A 81 9.32 -0.20 -24.16
N GLY A 82 10.11 0.81 -23.78
CA GLY A 82 10.54 1.02 -22.39
C GLY A 82 9.36 1.35 -21.47
N TYR A 83 8.40 2.16 -21.94
CA TYR A 83 7.16 2.45 -21.22
C TYR A 83 6.24 1.23 -21.15
N THR A 84 6.06 0.50 -22.26
CA THR A 84 5.22 -0.72 -22.28
C THR A 84 5.76 -1.79 -21.33
N HIS A 85 7.08 -2.03 -21.31
CA HIS A 85 7.71 -2.95 -20.36
C HIS A 85 7.55 -2.47 -18.91
N GLY A 86 7.75 -1.17 -18.66
CA GLY A 86 7.52 -0.57 -17.34
C GLY A 86 6.10 -0.78 -16.84
N PHE A 87 5.10 -0.46 -17.66
CA PHE A 87 3.68 -0.66 -17.31
C PHE A 87 3.32 -2.13 -17.13
N THR A 88 3.90 -3.04 -17.92
CA THR A 88 3.65 -4.48 -17.79
C THR A 88 4.23 -5.01 -16.47
N LEU A 89 5.45 -4.62 -16.11
CA LEU A 89 6.06 -4.98 -14.83
C LEU A 89 5.20 -4.46 -13.68
N LEU A 90 4.81 -3.18 -13.71
CA LEU A 90 3.96 -2.58 -12.68
C LEU A 90 2.61 -3.31 -12.57
N ALA A 91 1.98 -3.67 -13.69
CA ALA A 91 0.74 -4.42 -13.69
C ALA A 91 0.90 -5.81 -13.05
N LEU A 92 1.99 -6.53 -13.36
CA LEU A 92 2.28 -7.83 -12.75
C LEU A 92 2.57 -7.73 -11.26
N LEU A 93 3.33 -6.71 -10.83
CA LEU A 93 3.62 -6.45 -9.41
C LEU A 93 2.33 -6.10 -8.65
N LEU A 94 1.47 -5.26 -9.21
CA LEU A 94 0.18 -4.92 -8.61
C LEU A 94 -0.73 -6.14 -8.52
N LEU A 95 -0.77 -6.98 -9.55
CA LEU A 95 -1.52 -8.22 -9.54
C LEU A 95 -0.99 -9.18 -8.46
N GLY A 96 0.33 -9.35 -8.37
CA GLY A 96 0.97 -10.15 -7.32
C GLY A 96 0.67 -9.63 -5.92
N ALA A 97 0.71 -8.31 -5.73
CA ALA A 97 0.36 -7.67 -4.46
C ALA A 97 -1.13 -7.87 -4.10
N ALA A 98 -2.03 -7.77 -5.08
CA ALA A 98 -3.45 -8.03 -4.89
C ALA A 98 -3.70 -9.50 -4.51
N LEU A 99 -3.06 -10.45 -5.19
CA LEU A 99 -3.13 -11.88 -4.86
C LEU A 99 -2.57 -12.17 -3.46
N ALA A 100 -1.43 -11.58 -3.11
CA ALA A 100 -0.86 -11.70 -1.77
C ALA A 100 -1.81 -11.14 -0.71
N ALA A 101 -2.44 -9.98 -0.97
CA ALA A 101 -3.43 -9.39 -0.07
C ALA A 101 -4.65 -10.31 0.13
N LEU A 102 -5.13 -10.98 -0.94
CA LEU A 102 -6.23 -11.96 -0.84
C LEU A 102 -5.86 -13.19 0.01
N LEU A 103 -4.58 -13.56 0.07
CA LEU A 103 -4.10 -14.67 0.88
C LEU A 103 -3.96 -14.31 2.37
N VAL A 104 -3.96 -13.03 2.73
CA VAL A 104 -3.88 -12.60 4.14
C VAL A 104 -5.24 -12.82 4.81
N PRO A 105 -5.34 -13.67 5.85
CA PRO A 105 -6.62 -13.98 6.49
C PRO A 105 -7.16 -12.77 7.27
N VAL A 106 -8.18 -12.14 6.69
CA VAL A 106 -8.90 -10.95 7.19
C VAL A 106 -9.43 -11.14 8.63
N GLY A 107 -9.74 -12.38 9.03
CA GLY A 107 -10.32 -12.72 10.34
C GLY A 107 -9.38 -12.60 11.55
N ARG A 108 -8.06 -12.49 11.39
CA ARG A 108 -7.13 -12.39 12.53
C ARG A 108 -7.01 -10.98 13.12
N ALA A 109 -7.27 -9.94 12.32
CA ALA A 109 -7.16 -8.55 12.77
C ALA A 109 -8.38 -8.11 13.61
N VAL A 110 -9.58 -8.60 13.30
CA VAL A 110 -10.82 -8.20 13.98
C VAL A 110 -10.95 -8.81 15.38
N ARG A 111 -10.35 -9.99 15.63
CA ARG A 111 -10.52 -10.74 16.88
C ARG A 111 -9.81 -10.14 18.11
N ARG A 112 -8.93 -9.15 17.95
CA ARG A 112 -8.23 -8.50 19.08
C ARG A 112 -9.00 -7.32 19.71
N VAL A 113 -10.10 -6.87 19.11
CA VAL A 113 -10.92 -5.77 19.65
C VAL A 113 -11.91 -6.24 20.72
N THR A 114 -12.05 -7.55 20.94
CA THR A 114 -12.92 -8.07 21.99
C THR A 114 -12.22 -8.06 23.36
N VAL A 115 -12.35 -6.91 24.04
CA VAL A 115 -12.57 -6.79 25.49
C VAL A 115 -11.44 -7.27 26.40
N ASP A 116 -10.59 -6.33 26.82
CA ASP A 116 -10.09 -6.34 28.20
C ASP A 116 -10.89 -5.26 28.95
N THR A 117 -12.09 -5.63 29.42
CA THR A 117 -12.83 -4.78 30.36
C THR A 117 -11.97 -4.69 31.61
N PRO A 118 -11.48 -3.49 32.02
CA PRO A 118 -10.76 -3.37 33.27
C PRO A 118 -11.66 -3.91 34.39
N ALA A 119 -11.14 -4.88 35.14
CA ALA A 119 -11.82 -5.45 36.28
C ALA A 119 -12.33 -4.31 37.16
N ARG A 120 -13.65 -4.32 37.38
CA ARG A 120 -14.41 -3.42 38.22
C ARG A 120 -13.63 -3.13 39.52
N PRO A 121 -13.40 -1.86 39.90
CA PRO A 121 -12.77 -1.57 41.19
C PRO A 121 -13.63 -2.20 42.29
N GLU A 122 -13.01 -3.03 43.11
CA GLU A 122 -13.65 -3.61 44.28
C GLU A 122 -14.24 -2.47 45.11
N THR A 123 -15.54 -2.57 45.38
CA THR A 123 -16.23 -1.73 46.34
C THR A 123 -15.48 -1.82 47.66
N VAL A 124 -14.77 -0.75 48.02
CA VAL A 124 -14.27 -0.53 49.38
C VAL A 124 -15.49 -0.56 50.29
N SER A 125 -15.73 -1.73 50.87
CA SER A 125 -16.72 -1.96 51.91
C SER A 125 -16.27 -1.21 53.14
N THR A 126 -16.77 0.02 53.30
CA THR A 126 -16.83 0.73 54.57
C THR A 126 -17.61 -0.11 55.58
N ARG A 127 -16.90 -0.92 56.37
CA ARG A 127 -17.28 -1.34 57.72
C ARG A 127 -16.30 -0.58 58.63
N GLY A 128 -16.70 0.20 59.61
CA GLY A 128 -17.85 0.15 60.50
C GLY A 128 -17.28 0.51 61.87
#